data_AF-A0AAV9I245-F1
#
_entry.id   AF-A0AAV9I245-F1
#
_cell.length_a   1.000
_cell.length_b   1.000
_cell.length_c   1.000
_cell.angle_alpha   90.00
_cell.angle_beta   90.00
_cell.angle_gamma   90.00
#
_symmetry.space_group_name_H-M   'P 1'
#
loop_
_entity.id
_entity.type
_entity.pdbx_description
1 polymer ?
#
loop_
_entity_poly.entity_id
_entity_poly.type
_entity_poly.pdbx_seq_one_letter_code
_entity_poly.pdbx_strand_id
1 'polypeptide(L)'
;PQWDYRFPYRHQFPEDHYKYTRMLFEYFLDPAFDDWKVMVVEDSLEPSGKVSVVSFGVWDTSYINKRIYGPGYKTQDPVTQVEERGGKTRRDANHKHFVEFWHGQIRAYKRFFGDIGPEQIHLQILATLPDYQRRGHATSLCHWAMDLVRRESL
;
A
#
# COMPACT_ATOMS: atom_id res chain seq x y z
N PRO A 1 -2.85 -11.99 -7.69
CA PRO A 1 -3.01 -11.41 -9.04
C PRO A 1 -2.13 -10.19 -9.32
N GLN A 2 -2.17 -9.09 -8.54
CA GLN A 2 -1.42 -7.88 -8.90
C GLN A 2 0.12 -8.05 -8.88
N TRP A 3 0.64 -8.88 -7.96
CA TRP A 3 2.07 -9.19 -7.88
C TRP A 3 2.51 -10.13 -9.00
N ASP A 4 1.71 -11.15 -9.33
CA ASP A 4 2.05 -12.11 -10.41
C ASP A 4 2.02 -11.44 -11.77
N TYR A 5 1.06 -10.53 -11.99
CA TYR A 5 0.92 -9.83 -13.27
C TYR A 5 2.05 -8.84 -13.52
N ARG A 6 2.38 -8.00 -12.53
CA ARG A 6 3.43 -6.98 -12.65
C ARG A 6 4.84 -7.57 -12.55
N PHE A 7 5.02 -8.61 -11.75
CA PHE A 7 6.32 -9.22 -11.46
C PHE A 7 6.37 -10.71 -11.85
N PRO A 8 6.13 -11.05 -13.12
CA PRO A 8 6.08 -12.45 -13.55
C PRO A 8 7.43 -13.17 -13.42
N TYR A 9 8.54 -12.43 -13.40
CA TYR A 9 9.89 -12.98 -13.33
C TYR A 9 10.48 -12.98 -11.90
N ARG A 10 9.67 -12.72 -10.86
CA ARG A 10 10.14 -12.68 -9.46
C ARG A 10 10.79 -13.97 -8.97
N HIS A 11 10.44 -15.11 -9.56
CA HIS A 11 11.05 -16.39 -9.21
C HIS A 11 12.37 -16.62 -9.96
N GLN A 12 12.60 -15.92 -11.08
CA GLN A 12 13.86 -15.94 -11.83
C GLN A 12 14.86 -14.92 -11.30
N PHE A 13 14.37 -13.77 -10.81
CA PHE A 13 15.17 -12.69 -10.21
C PHE A 13 14.67 -12.37 -8.78
N PRO A 14 14.74 -13.33 -7.84
CA PRO A 14 14.23 -13.17 -6.48
C PRO A 14 14.96 -12.07 -5.70
N GLU A 15 16.23 -11.82 -5.99
CA GLU A 15 17.03 -10.77 -5.38
C GLU A 15 16.54 -9.36 -5.74
N ASP A 16 16.16 -9.14 -7.00
CA ASP A 16 15.55 -7.87 -7.43
C ASP A 16 14.18 -7.71 -6.76
N HIS A 17 13.39 -8.78 -6.73
CA HIS A 17 12.07 -8.75 -6.11
C HIS A 17 12.17 -8.38 -4.63
N TYR A 18 13.06 -9.03 -3.89
CA TYR A 18 13.30 -8.74 -2.48
C TYR A 18 13.82 -7.31 -2.28
N LYS A 19 14.86 -6.91 -3.02
CA LYS A 19 15.48 -5.58 -2.90
C LYS A 19 14.46 -4.45 -3.07
N TYR A 20 13.70 -4.44 -4.17
CA TYR A 20 12.78 -3.34 -4.47
C TYR A 20 11.49 -3.41 -3.66
N THR A 21 11.04 -4.60 -3.26
CA THR A 21 9.90 -4.72 -2.33
C THR A 21 10.30 -4.20 -0.95
N ARG A 22 11.46 -4.60 -0.44
CA ARG A 22 11.99 -4.10 0.84
C ARG A 22 12.13 -2.57 0.81
N MET A 23 12.72 -2.01 -0.25
CA MET A 23 12.86 -0.56 -0.41
C MET A 23 11.50 0.15 -0.42
N LEU A 24 10.48 -0.40 -1.08
CA LEU A 24 9.13 0.17 -1.07
C LEU A 24 8.55 0.21 0.35
N PHE A 25 8.71 -0.86 1.13
CA PHE A 25 8.25 -0.89 2.51
C PHE A 25 9.07 0.01 3.44
N GLU A 26 10.38 0.16 3.20
CA GLU A 26 11.22 1.13 3.92
C GLU A 26 10.66 2.55 3.74
N TYR A 27 10.24 2.92 2.53
CA TYR A 27 9.57 4.21 2.29
C TYR A 27 8.20 4.33 2.96
N PHE A 28 7.37 3.28 2.97
CA PHE A 28 6.09 3.34 3.70
C PHE A 28 6.27 3.49 5.22
N LEU A 29 7.40 3.04 5.76
CA LEU A 29 7.69 3.09 7.19
C LEU A 29 8.55 4.29 7.60
N ASP A 30 9.10 5.03 6.64
CA ASP A 30 9.93 6.20 6.90
C ASP A 30 9.07 7.34 7.47
N PRO A 31 9.37 7.87 8.67
CA PRO A 31 8.63 9.01 9.23
C PRO A 31 8.68 10.27 8.36
N ALA A 32 9.65 10.41 7.45
CA ALA A 32 9.70 11.49 6.46
C ALA A 32 8.66 11.33 5.34
N PHE A 33 8.03 10.16 5.22
CA PHE A 33 6.97 9.84 4.26
C PHE A 33 5.60 9.80 4.97
N ASP A 34 5.24 10.92 5.60
CA ASP A 34 4.08 11.05 6.48
C ASP A 34 2.70 11.02 5.78
N ASP A 35 2.65 11.03 4.44
CA ASP A 35 1.44 10.72 3.66
C ASP A 35 1.01 9.26 3.81
N TRP A 36 1.89 8.37 4.27
CA TRP A 36 1.66 6.95 4.33
C TRP A 36 1.49 6.47 5.77
N LYS A 37 0.46 5.68 6.02
CA LYS A 37 0.23 5.04 7.33
C LYS A 37 0.25 3.52 7.18
N VAL A 38 1.13 2.88 7.93
CA VAL A 38 1.19 1.42 8.03
C VAL A 38 0.58 1.00 9.36
N MET A 39 -0.51 0.24 9.29
CA MET A 39 -1.19 -0.32 10.45
C MET A 39 -0.99 -1.82 10.47
N VAL A 40 -0.76 -2.38 11.66
CA VAL A 40 -0.51 -3.81 11.86
C VAL A 40 -1.51 -4.40 12.84
N VAL A 41 -1.75 -5.70 12.70
CA VAL A 41 -2.42 -6.52 13.71
C VAL A 41 -1.44 -7.59 14.16
N GLU A 42 -1.31 -7.69 15.47
CA GLU A 42 -0.51 -8.71 16.12
C GLU A 42 -1.43 -9.78 16.71
N ASP A 43 -1.11 -11.05 16.47
CA ASP A 43 -1.88 -12.20 16.96
C ASP A 43 -0.95 -13.41 17.18
N SER A 44 -1.47 -14.42 17.85
CA SER A 44 -0.86 -15.75 18.00
C SER A 44 -1.93 -16.81 17.74
N LEU A 45 -1.55 -17.91 17.07
CA LEU A 45 -2.46 -19.06 16.88
C LEU A 45 -2.79 -19.74 18.21
N GLU A 46 -1.83 -19.75 19.13
CA GLU A 46 -1.96 -20.36 20.45
C GLU A 46 -2.16 -19.28 21.53
N PRO A 47 -3.05 -19.48 22.53
CA PRO A 47 -3.32 -18.50 23.58
C PRO A 47 -2.08 -18.01 24.36
N SER A 48 -1.06 -18.85 24.49
CA SER A 48 0.22 -18.54 25.14
C SER A 48 1.40 -18.55 24.16
N GLY A 49 1.12 -18.48 22.86
CA GLY A 49 2.14 -18.51 21.81
C GLY A 49 2.84 -17.17 21.63
N LYS A 50 3.87 -17.19 20.79
CA LYS A 50 4.61 -15.96 20.43
C LYS A 50 3.73 -15.07 19.55
N VAL A 51 3.45 -13.87 20.03
CA VAL A 51 2.79 -12.82 19.26
C VAL A 51 3.69 -12.35 18.13
N SER A 52 3.12 -12.17 16.94
CA SER A 52 3.81 -11.64 15.76
C SER A 52 2.86 -10.78 14.93
N VAL A 53 3.40 -9.97 14.02
CA VAL A 53 2.58 -9.25 13.03
C VAL A 53 2.01 -10.27 12.04
N VAL A 54 0.69 -10.37 11.99
CA VAL A 54 -0.04 -11.36 11.18
C VAL A 54 -0.85 -10.73 10.06
N SER A 55 -1.13 -9.44 10.17
CA SER A 55 -1.85 -8.67 9.16
C SER A 55 -1.34 -7.24 9.13
N PHE A 56 -1.35 -6.62 7.96
CA PHE A 56 -1.04 -5.20 7.84
C PHE A 56 -1.87 -4.54 6.74
N GLY A 57 -2.04 -3.22 6.89
CA GLY A 57 -2.66 -2.33 5.92
C GLY A 57 -1.75 -1.14 5.64
N VAL A 58 -1.55 -0.79 4.37
CA VAL A 58 -0.84 0.42 3.95
C VAL A 58 -1.85 1.39 3.35
N TRP A 59 -1.96 2.56 3.96
CA TRP A 59 -2.93 3.59 3.61
C TRP A 59 -2.23 4.84 3.11
N ASP A 60 -2.70 5.34 1.97
CA ASP A 60 -2.39 6.67 1.48
C ASP A 60 -3.37 7.66 2.14
N THR A 61 -2.80 8.52 2.97
CA THR A 61 -3.48 9.57 3.74
C THR A 61 -3.11 10.96 3.24
N SER A 62 -2.53 11.08 2.04
CA SER A 62 -1.99 12.35 1.53
C SER A 62 -3.02 13.46 1.45
N TYR A 63 -4.30 13.11 1.35
CA TYR A 63 -5.38 14.08 1.36
C TYR A 63 -5.48 14.84 2.70
N ILE A 64 -5.17 14.21 3.84
CA ILE A 64 -5.12 14.89 5.15
C ILE A 64 -4.06 15.99 5.12
N ASN A 65 -2.84 15.64 4.68
CA ASN A 65 -1.75 16.60 4.56
C ASN A 65 -2.06 17.70 3.56
N LYS A 66 -2.71 17.37 2.43
CA LYS A 66 -3.19 18.37 1.47
C LYS A 66 -4.19 19.35 2.08
N ARG A 67 -5.08 18.92 2.99
CA ARG A 67 -5.98 19.84 3.72
C ARG A 67 -5.21 20.74 4.69
N ILE A 68 -4.21 20.21 5.38
CA ILE A 68 -3.39 20.95 6.36
C ILE A 68 -2.50 21.99 5.68
N TYR A 69 -1.78 21.59 4.62
CA TYR A 69 -0.77 22.42 3.95
C TYR A 69 -1.30 23.17 2.72
N GLY A 70 -2.52 22.87 2.28
CA GLY A 70 -3.21 23.56 1.19
C GLY A 70 -2.89 23.04 -0.22
N PRO A 71 -3.40 23.71 -1.26
CA PRO A 71 -3.39 23.21 -2.64
C PRO A 71 -1.99 23.09 -3.27
N GLY A 72 -0.98 23.73 -2.69
CA GLY A 72 0.42 23.62 -3.13
C GLY A 72 1.17 22.39 -2.59
N TYR A 73 0.55 21.60 -1.72
CA TYR A 73 1.17 20.40 -1.16
C TYR A 73 1.47 19.37 -2.25
N LYS A 74 2.70 18.86 -2.24
CA LYS A 74 3.15 17.79 -3.14
C LYS A 74 3.11 16.48 -2.38
N THR A 75 2.26 15.57 -2.84
CA THR A 75 2.12 14.24 -2.26
C THR A 75 3.39 13.42 -2.47
N GLN A 76 3.74 12.62 -1.47
CA GLN A 76 4.87 11.72 -1.50
C GLN A 76 4.49 10.44 -2.25
N ASP A 77 5.35 10.00 -3.16
CA ASP A 77 5.15 8.76 -3.92
C ASP A 77 6.34 7.80 -3.73
N PRO A 78 6.22 6.81 -2.82
CA PRO A 78 7.17 5.75 -2.60
C PRO A 78 7.51 4.95 -3.88
N VAL A 79 6.58 4.80 -4.82
CA VAL A 79 6.84 4.07 -6.08
C VAL A 79 7.83 4.85 -6.94
N THR A 80 7.61 6.15 -7.11
CA THR A 80 8.55 7.04 -7.82
C THR A 80 9.93 7.00 -7.18
N GLN A 81 10.02 6.98 -5.84
CA GLN A 81 11.31 6.90 -5.14
C GLN A 81 12.05 5.58 -5.39
N VAL A 82 11.34 4.45 -5.38
CA VAL A 82 11.93 3.14 -5.73
C VAL A 82 12.39 3.14 -7.19
N GLU A 83 11.59 3.71 -8.09
CA GLU A 83 11.91 3.85 -9.50
C GLU A 83 13.21 4.63 -9.75
N GLU A 84 13.37 5.79 -9.10
CA GLU A 84 14.58 6.63 -9.16
C GLU A 84 15.83 5.91 -8.67
N ARG A 85 15.67 4.93 -7.77
CA ARG A 85 16.77 4.12 -7.20
C ARG A 85 17.00 2.79 -7.93
N GLY A 86 16.66 2.75 -9.22
CA GLY A 86 16.89 1.61 -10.10
C GLY A 86 15.69 0.68 -10.26
N GLY A 87 14.55 0.99 -9.63
CA GLY A 87 13.31 0.24 -9.80
C GLY A 87 12.79 0.24 -11.24
N LYS A 88 13.11 1.27 -12.04
CA LYS A 88 12.75 1.35 -13.48
C LYS A 88 13.39 0.30 -14.36
N THR A 89 14.43 -0.37 -13.88
CA THR A 89 15.20 -1.37 -14.64
C THR A 89 15.23 -2.72 -13.94
N ARG A 90 14.33 -2.94 -12.96
CA ARG A 90 14.24 -4.20 -12.22
C ARG A 90 13.89 -5.36 -13.16
N ARG A 91 14.61 -6.47 -13.04
CA ARG A 91 14.51 -7.61 -13.97
C ARG A 91 13.32 -8.51 -13.67
N ASP A 92 12.84 -8.47 -12.43
CA ASP A 92 11.67 -9.26 -12.00
C ASP A 92 10.34 -8.73 -12.56
N ALA A 93 10.30 -7.48 -13.02
CA ALA A 93 9.11 -6.82 -13.55
C ALA A 93 8.94 -7.00 -15.07
N ASN A 94 7.68 -7.07 -15.50
CA ASN A 94 7.32 -6.83 -16.89
C ASN A 94 6.79 -5.39 -17.02
N HIS A 95 7.60 -4.51 -17.59
CA HIS A 95 7.30 -3.07 -17.69
C HIS A 95 6.03 -2.78 -18.51
N LYS A 96 5.73 -3.58 -19.54
CA LYS A 96 4.47 -3.43 -20.30
C LYS A 96 3.27 -3.74 -19.41
N HIS A 97 3.35 -4.80 -18.61
CA HIS A 97 2.30 -5.13 -17.65
C HIS A 97 2.15 -4.06 -16.57
N PHE A 98 3.26 -3.50 -16.10
CA PHE A 98 3.24 -2.42 -15.11
C PHE A 98 2.49 -1.19 -15.63
N VAL A 99 2.82 -0.73 -16.84
CA VAL A 99 2.14 0.39 -17.52
C VAL A 99 0.66 0.11 -17.72
N GLU A 100 0.30 -1.09 -18.21
CA GLU A 100 -1.10 -1.44 -18.41
C GLU A 100 -1.89 -1.57 -17.10
N PHE A 101 -1.25 -2.06 -16.04
CA PHE A 101 -1.86 -2.10 -14.71
C PHE A 101 -2.14 -0.69 -14.21
N TRP A 102 -1.18 0.23 -14.34
CA TRP A 102 -1.34 1.64 -13.97
C TRP A 102 -2.47 2.32 -14.75
N HIS A 103 -2.50 2.19 -16.07
CA HIS A 103 -3.60 2.72 -16.88
C HIS A 103 -4.95 2.08 -16.51
N GLY A 104 -4.95 0.79 -16.18
CA GLY A 104 -6.11 0.07 -15.66
C GLY A 104 -6.64 0.69 -14.37
N GLN A 105 -5.75 1.00 -13.42
CA GLN A 105 -6.11 1.67 -12.17
C GLN A 105 -6.71 3.05 -12.40
N ILE A 106 -6.11 3.88 -13.27
CA ILE A 106 -6.66 5.21 -13.62
C ILE A 106 -8.07 5.09 -14.19
N ARG A 107 -8.28 4.15 -15.13
CA ARG A 107 -9.61 3.91 -15.74
C ARG A 107 -10.63 3.45 -14.71
N ALA A 108 -10.24 2.52 -13.83
CA ALA A 108 -11.11 2.01 -12.77
C ALA A 108 -11.46 3.12 -11.78
N TYR A 109 -10.48 3.92 -11.36
CA TYR A 109 -10.69 5.03 -10.44
C TYR A 109 -11.70 6.03 -11.00
N LYS A 110 -11.46 6.51 -12.24
CA LYS A 110 -12.38 7.43 -12.91
C LYS A 110 -13.79 6.86 -13.03
N ARG A 111 -13.93 5.57 -13.34
CA ARG A 111 -15.23 4.92 -13.55
C ARG A 111 -16.02 4.73 -12.25
N PHE A 112 -15.36 4.32 -11.17
CA PHE A 112 -16.04 3.86 -9.95
C PHE A 112 -16.02 4.89 -8.82
N PHE A 113 -15.03 5.78 -8.80
CA PHE A 113 -14.82 6.74 -7.71
C PHE A 113 -14.77 8.19 -8.17
N GLY A 114 -14.85 8.46 -9.49
CA GLY A 114 -14.77 9.80 -10.05
C GLY A 114 -15.80 10.78 -9.48
N ASP A 115 -17.04 10.31 -9.27
CA ASP A 115 -18.13 11.14 -8.74
C ASP A 115 -18.04 11.39 -7.24
N ILE A 116 -17.22 10.62 -6.51
CA ILE A 116 -16.98 10.78 -5.06
C ILE A 116 -15.92 11.86 -4.81
N GLY A 117 -15.10 12.17 -5.82
CA GLY A 117 -14.08 13.23 -5.74
C GLY A 117 -12.76 12.77 -5.10
N PRO A 118 -11.74 13.65 -5.08
CA PRO A 118 -10.38 13.29 -4.68
C PRO A 118 -10.15 13.25 -3.17
N GLU A 119 -11.18 13.48 -2.37
CA GLU A 119 -11.12 13.70 -0.91
C GLU A 119 -11.17 12.38 -0.15
N GLN A 120 -10.25 11.47 -0.46
CA GLN A 120 -10.34 10.07 0.00
C GLN A 120 -9.02 9.60 0.62
N ILE A 121 -9.15 8.70 1.60
CA ILE A 121 -8.05 7.86 2.07
C ILE A 121 -8.05 6.58 1.25
N HIS A 122 -6.91 6.23 0.66
CA HIS A 122 -6.82 5.08 -0.23
C HIS A 122 -6.10 3.90 0.44
N LEU A 123 -6.67 2.70 0.33
CA LEU A 123 -6.03 1.46 0.73
C LEU A 123 -5.12 0.94 -0.38
N GLN A 124 -3.81 0.97 -0.16
CA GLN A 124 -2.82 0.53 -1.15
C GLN A 124 -2.51 -0.97 -1.04
N ILE A 125 -2.35 -1.47 0.19
CA ILE A 125 -2.04 -2.88 0.45
C ILE A 125 -2.85 -3.34 1.64
N LEU A 126 -3.47 -4.50 1.52
CA LEU A 126 -4.06 -5.24 2.64
C LEU A 126 -3.62 -6.69 2.53
N ALA A 127 -2.98 -7.20 3.57
CA ALA A 127 -2.52 -8.57 3.60
C ALA A 127 -2.68 -9.16 5.00
N THR A 128 -3.06 -10.43 5.02
CA THR A 128 -3.15 -11.27 6.22
C THR A 128 -2.49 -12.60 5.90
N LEU A 129 -1.61 -13.07 6.80
CA LEU A 129 -0.99 -14.38 6.69
C LEU A 129 -2.06 -15.47 6.53
N PRO A 130 -1.87 -16.48 5.67
CA PRO A 130 -2.88 -17.49 5.36
C PRO A 130 -3.53 -18.13 6.59
N ASP A 131 -2.71 -18.54 7.57
CA ASP A 131 -3.17 -19.21 8.80
C ASP A 131 -4.00 -18.30 9.73
N TYR A 132 -3.92 -16.99 9.51
CA TYR A 132 -4.63 -15.97 10.28
C TYR A 132 -5.85 -15.40 9.55
N GLN A 133 -6.14 -15.85 8.32
CA GLN A 133 -7.30 -15.38 7.57
C GLN A 133 -8.62 -15.77 8.23
N ARG A 134 -9.69 -15.02 7.91
CA ARG A 134 -11.06 -15.21 8.44
C ARG A 134 -11.20 -15.03 9.96
N ARG A 135 -10.25 -14.36 10.60
CA ARG A 135 -10.27 -14.01 12.03
C ARG A 135 -10.58 -12.53 12.29
N GLY A 136 -10.99 -11.78 11.26
CA GLY A 136 -11.38 -10.38 11.38
C GLY A 136 -10.23 -9.36 11.38
N HIS A 137 -8.96 -9.78 11.25
CA HIS A 137 -7.82 -8.83 11.29
C HIS A 137 -7.87 -7.76 10.19
N ALA A 138 -8.14 -8.16 8.94
CA ALA A 138 -8.32 -7.24 7.83
C ALA A 138 -9.49 -6.26 8.07
N THR A 139 -10.59 -6.74 8.65
CA THR A 139 -11.74 -5.91 9.03
C THR A 139 -11.35 -4.87 10.06
N SER A 140 -10.58 -5.24 11.09
CA SER A 140 -10.09 -4.31 12.11
C SER A 140 -9.22 -3.20 11.51
N LEU A 141 -8.36 -3.54 10.54
CA LEU A 141 -7.55 -2.56 9.80
C LEU A 141 -8.43 -1.58 9.00
N CYS A 142 -9.49 -2.07 8.34
CA CYS A 142 -10.44 -1.20 7.63
C CYS A 142 -11.26 -0.32 8.59
N HIS A 143 -11.69 -0.85 9.73
CA HIS A 143 -12.40 -0.06 10.74
C HIS A 143 -11.53 1.08 11.28
N TRP A 144 -10.24 0.83 11.51
CA TRP A 144 -9.31 1.90 11.90
C TRP A 144 -9.31 3.06 10.88
N ALA A 145 -9.30 2.76 9.58
CA ALA A 145 -9.30 3.80 8.56
C ALA A 145 -10.65 4.54 8.48
N MET A 146 -11.77 3.81 8.65
CA MET A 146 -13.10 4.43 8.74
C MET A 146 -13.20 5.37 9.95
N ASP A 147 -12.62 4.98 11.09
CA ASP A 147 -12.57 5.83 12.28
C ASP A 147 -11.67 7.04 12.08
N LEU A 148 -10.56 6.88 11.33
CA LEU A 148 -9.71 8.01 10.94
C LEU A 148 -10.50 9.01 10.08
N VAL A 149 -11.20 8.54 9.04
CA VAL A 149 -12.09 9.37 8.21
C VAL A 149 -13.09 10.16 9.05
N ARG A 150 -13.77 9.50 10.01
CA ARG A 150 -14.72 10.17 10.92
C ARG A 150 -14.05 11.23 11.79
N ARG A 151 -12.87 10.96 12.34
CA ARG A 151 -12.13 11.92 13.18
C ARG A 151 -11.68 13.16 12.39
N GLU A 152 -11.20 12.95 11.17
CA GLU A 152 -10.72 14.01 10.28
C GLU A 152 -11.87 14.75 9.57
N SER A 153 -13.12 14.34 9.79
CA SER A 153 -14.30 14.86 9.11
C SER A 153 -14.13 14.85 7.59
N LEU A 154 -13.73 13.67 7.08
CA LEU A 154 -13.59 13.34 5.67
C LEU A 154 -14.85 12.67 5.12
#